data_AF-A0A3S0XHW5-F1
#
_entry.id   AF-A0A3S0XHW5-F1
#
_cell.length_a   1.000
_cell.length_b   1.000
_cell.length_c   1.000
_cell.angle_alpha   90.00
_cell.angle_beta   90.00
_cell.angle_gamma   90.00
#
_symmetry.space_group_name_H-M   'P 1'
#
loop_
_entity.id
_entity.type
_entity.pdbx_description
1 polymer ?
#
loop_
_entity_poly.entity_id
_entity_poly.type
_entity_poly.pdbx_seq_one_letter_code
_entity_poly.pdbx_strand_id
1 'polypeptide(L)'
;FGGAQDDTLNGGYGADLLQGGDGNDTLNGEAGNDTLDGGAGNDTLNGGVGNDSYLFGRGSGRDTVYDYDTTSGNIDIARFGVNVSADQLWFSRSGSDLSIDIIGTDNRLTISNWYASSSYRIEQFKTADGKTLLDSRVQSLVDAMAAFSPPAAGQTTLPNTHQSGLNSVIAANWQ
;
A
#
# COMPACT_ATOMS: atom_id res chain seq x y z
N PHE A 1 -18.93 8.06 1.14
CA PHE A 1 -19.04 7.28 -0.11
C PHE A 1 -19.07 8.25 -1.27
N GLY A 2 -18.24 8.04 -2.29
CA GLY A 2 -18.14 8.91 -3.48
C GLY A 2 -19.12 8.48 -4.56
N GLY A 3 -18.82 7.39 -5.28
CA GLY A 3 -19.68 6.87 -6.33
C GLY A 3 -18.89 6.41 -7.55
N ALA A 4 -19.17 7.00 -8.71
CA ALA A 4 -18.51 6.66 -9.98
C ALA A 4 -17.84 7.87 -10.65
N GLN A 5 -17.65 8.95 -9.88
CA GLN A 5 -17.07 10.21 -10.33
C GLN A 5 -15.87 10.51 -9.43
N ASP A 6 -15.08 11.51 -9.82
CA ASP A 6 -14.02 12.03 -8.95
C ASP A 6 -14.66 12.74 -7.74
N ASP A 7 -14.50 12.17 -6.56
CA ASP A 7 -15.11 12.62 -5.32
C ASP A 7 -14.09 13.13 -4.30
N THR A 8 -14.55 13.97 -3.36
CA THR A 8 -13.78 14.35 -2.18
C THR A 8 -14.57 13.98 -0.94
N LEU A 9 -14.00 13.09 -0.13
CA LEU A 9 -14.60 12.58 1.10
C LEU A 9 -13.78 13.01 2.31
N ASN A 10 -14.47 13.46 3.36
CA ASN A 10 -13.85 13.79 4.64
C ASN A 10 -14.57 13.00 5.75
N GLY A 11 -13.82 12.24 6.55
CA GLY A 11 -14.32 11.46 7.69
C GLY A 11 -14.61 12.36 8.88
N GLY A 12 -13.62 13.16 9.27
CA GLY A 12 -13.75 14.12 10.35
C GLY A 12 -13.21 13.54 11.65
N TYR A 13 -13.98 13.67 12.73
CA TYR A 13 -13.62 13.06 14.00
C TYR A 13 -14.30 11.72 14.16
N GLY A 14 -13.53 10.70 14.52
CA GLY A 14 -14.06 9.38 14.84
C GLY A 14 -13.38 8.29 14.02
N ALA A 15 -13.96 7.09 14.06
CA ALA A 15 -13.52 6.01 13.18
C ALA A 15 -14.47 5.97 11.99
N ASP A 16 -13.96 6.33 10.82
CA ASP A 16 -14.75 6.48 9.61
C ASP A 16 -14.44 5.41 8.56
N LEU A 17 -15.44 5.13 7.72
CA LEU A 17 -15.29 4.31 6.53
C LEU A 17 -15.49 5.20 5.30
N LEU A 18 -14.41 5.44 4.57
CA LEU A 18 -14.41 6.21 3.34
C LEU A 18 -14.24 5.23 2.18
N GLN A 19 -15.23 5.19 1.29
CA GLN A 19 -15.11 4.46 0.02
C GLN A 19 -15.32 5.44 -1.13
N GLY A 20 -14.30 5.59 -1.97
CA GLY A 20 -14.30 6.46 -3.15
C GLY A 20 -15.23 5.90 -4.22
N GLY A 21 -14.87 4.74 -4.78
CA GLY A 21 -15.70 4.02 -5.75
C GLY A 21 -14.98 3.95 -7.09
N ASP A 22 -15.64 4.31 -8.20
CA ASP A 22 -14.90 4.56 -9.45
C ASP A 22 -14.59 6.06 -9.55
N GLY A 23 -13.45 6.42 -10.14
CA GLY A 23 -13.05 7.83 -10.29
C GLY A 23 -11.69 8.08 -9.67
N ASN A 24 -11.13 9.28 -9.82
CA ASN A 24 -9.92 9.66 -9.10
C ASN A 24 -10.35 10.44 -7.85
N ASP A 25 -10.38 9.74 -6.73
CA ASP A 25 -10.96 10.23 -5.50
C ASP A 25 -9.91 10.83 -4.57
N THR A 26 -10.35 11.74 -3.70
CA THR A 26 -9.58 12.25 -2.57
C THR A 26 -10.28 11.91 -1.26
N LEU A 27 -9.68 11.05 -0.45
CA LEU A 27 -10.22 10.56 0.81
C LEU A 27 -9.37 11.11 1.96
N ASN A 28 -9.98 11.89 2.86
CA ASN A 28 -9.35 12.41 4.07
C ASN A 28 -10.04 11.79 5.31
N GLY A 29 -9.37 10.89 6.02
CA GLY A 29 -9.86 10.33 7.29
C GLY A 29 -9.98 11.40 8.38
N GLU A 30 -8.92 12.21 8.49
CA GLU A 30 -8.72 13.28 9.48
C GLU A 30 -8.30 12.75 10.85
N ALA A 31 -9.20 12.56 11.82
CA ALA A 31 -8.82 12.22 13.18
C ALA A 31 -9.60 11.02 13.71
N GLY A 32 -8.87 9.93 13.95
CA GLY A 32 -9.33 8.69 14.54
C GLY A 32 -8.81 7.50 13.75
N ASN A 33 -9.50 6.37 13.82
CA ASN A 33 -8.98 5.14 13.20
C ASN A 33 -9.81 4.82 11.98
N ASP A 34 -9.33 5.24 10.82
CA ASP A 34 -10.12 5.28 9.60
C ASP A 34 -9.84 4.08 8.69
N THR A 35 -10.82 3.74 7.87
CA THR A 35 -10.66 2.78 6.78
C THR A 35 -10.92 3.48 5.46
N LEU A 36 -9.89 3.56 4.63
CA LEU A 36 -9.91 4.24 3.34
C LEU A 36 -9.79 3.21 2.23
N ASP A 37 -10.78 3.20 1.34
CA ASP A 37 -10.84 2.38 0.13
C ASP A 37 -11.06 3.32 -1.06
N GLY A 38 -10.01 3.61 -1.82
CA GLY A 38 -10.12 4.45 -3.01
C GLY A 38 -11.10 3.87 -4.04
N GLY A 39 -11.13 2.54 -4.13
CA GLY A 39 -11.87 1.86 -5.19
C GLY A 39 -11.01 1.82 -6.45
N ALA A 40 -11.60 2.05 -7.63
CA ALA A 40 -10.93 2.00 -8.91
C ALA A 40 -10.62 3.41 -9.43
N GLY A 41 -9.34 3.68 -9.70
CA GLY A 41 -8.93 4.96 -10.26
C GLY A 41 -7.49 5.28 -9.90
N ASN A 42 -7.16 6.56 -9.75
CA ASN A 42 -5.89 6.94 -9.16
C ASN A 42 -6.18 7.85 -7.98
N ASP A 43 -6.22 7.26 -6.81
CA ASP A 43 -6.79 7.92 -5.64
C ASP A 43 -5.72 8.56 -4.77
N THR A 44 -6.12 9.59 -4.03
CA THR A 44 -5.34 10.21 -2.98
C THR A 44 -5.96 9.87 -1.63
N LEU A 45 -5.22 9.13 -0.80
CA LEU A 45 -5.67 8.63 0.49
C LEU A 45 -4.86 9.29 1.60
N ASN A 46 -5.52 10.00 2.50
CA ASN A 46 -4.90 10.67 3.65
C ASN A 46 -5.60 10.17 4.91
N GLY A 47 -4.96 9.28 5.67
CA GLY A 47 -5.53 8.74 6.91
C GLY A 47 -5.67 9.84 7.96
N GLY A 48 -4.56 10.53 8.24
CA GLY A 48 -4.52 11.63 9.20
C GLY A 48 -3.93 11.17 10.52
N VAL A 49 -4.58 11.46 11.63
CA VAL A 49 -4.10 11.07 12.97
C VAL A 49 -4.86 9.85 13.45
N GLY A 50 -4.13 8.81 13.85
CA GLY A 50 -4.69 7.60 14.47
C GLY A 50 -4.12 6.33 13.87
N ASN A 51 -4.89 5.25 13.88
CA ASN A 51 -4.47 3.97 13.31
C ASN A 51 -5.36 3.66 12.11
N ASP A 52 -4.86 3.95 10.93
CA ASP A 52 -5.62 3.94 9.69
C ASP A 52 -5.38 2.67 8.89
N SER A 53 -6.35 2.34 8.04
CA SER A 53 -6.35 1.14 7.21
C SER A 53 -6.64 1.49 5.76
N TYR A 54 -5.63 1.37 4.91
CA TYR A 54 -5.70 1.62 3.48
C TYR A 54 -5.95 0.30 2.75
N LEU A 55 -7.11 0.15 2.10
CA LEU A 55 -7.44 -1.02 1.31
C LEU A 55 -6.88 -0.87 -0.11
N PHE A 56 -6.19 -1.90 -0.60
CA PHE A 56 -5.61 -1.88 -1.94
C PHE A 56 -5.68 -3.25 -2.59
N GLY A 57 -5.84 -3.30 -3.92
CA GLY A 57 -5.95 -4.58 -4.61
C GLY A 57 -5.87 -4.48 -6.12
N ARG A 58 -6.26 -5.58 -6.78
CA ARG A 58 -6.38 -5.62 -8.23
C ARG A 58 -7.62 -4.83 -8.64
N GLY A 59 -7.45 -3.91 -9.58
CA GLY A 59 -8.49 -3.00 -10.02
C GLY A 59 -8.48 -1.64 -9.32
N SER A 60 -7.61 -1.45 -8.31
CA SER A 60 -7.51 -0.19 -7.60
C SER A 60 -6.89 0.93 -8.44
N GLY A 61 -6.01 0.58 -9.38
CA GLY A 61 -5.26 1.55 -10.18
C GLY A 61 -4.06 2.10 -9.40
N ARG A 62 -3.76 3.40 -9.49
CA ARG A 62 -2.49 3.97 -8.97
C ARG A 62 -2.75 4.96 -7.84
N ASP A 63 -2.75 4.45 -6.62
CA ASP A 63 -3.11 5.22 -5.44
C ASP A 63 -1.87 5.80 -4.75
N THR A 64 -2.06 6.95 -4.12
CA THR A 64 -1.05 7.61 -3.30
C THR A 64 -1.57 7.81 -1.89
N VAL A 65 -0.84 7.28 -0.92
CA VAL A 65 -1.08 7.44 0.50
C VAL A 65 -0.20 8.55 1.07
N TYR A 66 -0.82 9.44 1.84
CA TYR A 66 -0.16 10.45 2.67
C TYR A 66 -0.42 10.13 4.14
N ASP A 67 0.61 9.60 4.81
CA ASP A 67 0.49 9.03 6.15
C ASP A 67 1.33 9.84 7.15
N TYR A 68 1.08 11.15 7.23
CA TYR A 68 1.83 12.02 8.15
C TYR A 68 1.26 11.98 9.56
N ASP A 69 1.72 11.02 10.37
CA ASP A 69 1.42 10.96 11.80
C ASP A 69 2.70 10.93 12.66
N THR A 70 2.70 11.72 13.72
CA THR A 70 3.80 11.79 14.70
C THR A 70 3.42 11.14 16.04
N THR A 71 2.21 10.60 16.15
CA THR A 71 1.67 9.95 17.33
C THR A 71 2.51 8.71 17.67
N SER A 72 3.01 8.65 18.90
CA SER A 72 3.86 7.52 19.31
C SER A 72 3.05 6.24 19.42
N GLY A 73 3.46 5.21 18.68
CA GLY A 73 2.81 3.90 18.68
C GLY A 73 1.55 3.83 17.82
N ASN A 74 1.40 4.76 16.86
CA ASN A 74 0.48 4.59 15.73
C ASN A 74 0.81 3.28 15.00
N ILE A 75 -0.23 2.67 14.43
CA ILE A 75 -0.14 1.44 13.67
C ILE A 75 -1.09 1.56 12.47
N ASP A 76 -0.54 2.06 11.38
CA ASP A 76 -1.20 2.16 10.10
C ASP A 76 -1.01 0.87 9.30
N ILE A 77 -2.00 0.54 8.48
CA ILE A 77 -2.06 -0.73 7.78
C ILE A 77 -2.42 -0.57 6.32
N ALA A 78 -1.55 -1.00 5.41
CA ALA A 78 -1.91 -1.31 4.03
C ALA A 78 -2.44 -2.75 3.96
N ARG A 79 -3.71 -2.93 3.56
CA ARG A 79 -4.38 -4.23 3.46
C ARG A 79 -4.61 -4.62 2.01
N PHE A 80 -3.98 -5.71 1.60
CA PHE A 80 -4.12 -6.25 0.25
C PHE A 80 -5.30 -7.22 0.14
N GLY A 81 -6.09 -7.06 -0.93
CA GLY A 81 -7.26 -7.89 -1.20
C GLY A 81 -6.97 -9.39 -1.37
N VAL A 82 -8.04 -10.22 -1.34
CA VAL A 82 -7.97 -11.70 -1.30
C VAL A 82 -7.21 -12.39 -2.43
N ASN A 83 -6.95 -11.71 -3.54
CA ASN A 83 -6.24 -12.24 -4.71
C ASN A 83 -4.86 -11.58 -4.92
N VAL A 84 -4.25 -11.12 -3.83
CA VAL A 84 -2.92 -10.52 -3.80
C VAL A 84 -2.12 -11.18 -2.68
N SER A 85 -1.22 -12.08 -3.05
CA SER A 85 -0.26 -12.72 -2.14
C SER A 85 1.08 -11.98 -2.10
N ALA A 86 1.88 -12.25 -1.06
CA ALA A 86 3.17 -11.57 -0.85
C ALA A 86 4.16 -11.71 -2.02
N ASP A 87 4.12 -12.82 -2.76
CA ASP A 87 4.93 -13.08 -3.96
C ASP A 87 4.36 -12.46 -5.25
N GLN A 88 3.26 -11.72 -5.13
CA GLN A 88 2.69 -10.89 -6.20
C GLN A 88 2.95 -9.40 -5.99
N LEU A 89 3.62 -9.03 -4.89
CA LEU A 89 3.94 -7.65 -4.57
C LEU A 89 5.39 -7.35 -4.90
N TRP A 90 5.61 -6.26 -5.61
CA TRP A 90 6.93 -5.75 -5.96
C TRP A 90 7.17 -4.41 -5.28
N PHE A 91 8.11 -4.40 -4.34
CA PHE A 91 8.51 -3.22 -3.58
C PHE A 91 9.68 -2.53 -4.26
N SER A 92 9.56 -1.23 -4.47
CA SER A 92 10.63 -0.42 -5.05
C SER A 92 10.66 0.97 -4.43
N ARG A 93 11.83 1.60 -4.46
CA ARG A 93 12.01 2.98 -4.01
C ARG A 93 12.04 3.91 -5.23
N SER A 94 11.31 5.02 -5.13
CA SER A 94 11.36 6.13 -6.10
C SER A 94 11.56 7.45 -5.36
N GLY A 95 12.78 7.99 -5.38
CA GLY A 95 13.10 9.21 -4.63
C GLY A 95 12.89 9.04 -3.11
N SER A 96 11.95 9.77 -2.54
CA SER A 96 11.52 9.69 -1.14
C SER A 96 10.38 8.70 -0.91
N ASP A 97 9.79 8.15 -1.97
CA ASP A 97 8.56 7.37 -1.89
C ASP A 97 8.86 5.86 -1.95
N LEU A 98 7.96 5.09 -1.33
CA LEU A 98 7.88 3.65 -1.49
C LEU A 98 6.77 3.34 -2.49
N SER A 99 7.05 2.53 -3.50
CA SER A 99 6.07 2.01 -4.44
C SER A 99 5.91 0.52 -4.27
N ILE A 100 4.66 0.06 -4.23
CA ILE A 100 4.26 -1.33 -4.18
C ILE A 100 3.40 -1.63 -5.41
N ASP A 101 3.97 -2.35 -6.37
CA ASP A 101 3.27 -2.78 -7.59
C ASP A 101 2.68 -4.18 -7.42
N ILE A 102 1.47 -4.41 -7.93
CA ILE A 102 0.93 -5.77 -8.08
C ILE A 102 1.40 -6.34 -9.42
N ILE A 103 2.23 -7.38 -9.35
CA ILE A 103 2.84 -8.04 -10.51
C ILE A 103 1.75 -8.49 -11.50
N GLY A 104 1.95 -8.12 -12.76
CA GLY A 104 1.04 -8.43 -13.86
C GLY A 104 -0.12 -7.47 -14.03
N THR A 105 -0.09 -6.34 -13.32
CA THR A 105 -1.08 -5.27 -13.44
C THR A 105 -0.38 -3.92 -13.55
N ASP A 106 -1.17 -2.88 -13.81
CA ASP A 106 -0.76 -1.48 -13.69
C ASP A 106 -1.03 -0.90 -12.30
N ASN A 107 -1.49 -1.72 -11.35
CA ASN A 107 -1.93 -1.28 -10.04
C ASN A 107 -0.71 -1.03 -9.15
N ARG A 108 -0.66 0.17 -8.55
CA ARG A 108 0.41 0.61 -7.68
C ARG A 108 -0.13 1.35 -6.46
N LEU A 109 0.34 0.96 -5.28
CA LEU A 109 0.21 1.76 -4.08
C LEU A 109 1.52 2.53 -3.86
N THR A 110 1.45 3.85 -3.73
CA THR A 110 2.61 4.70 -3.42
C THR A 110 2.44 5.27 -2.02
N ILE A 111 3.42 5.05 -1.14
CA ILE A 111 3.46 5.71 0.17
C ILE A 111 4.39 6.92 0.04
N SER A 112 3.80 8.12 0.08
CA SER A 112 4.53 9.37 -0.13
C SER A 112 5.48 9.63 1.03
N ASN A 113 6.71 10.05 0.74
CA ASN A 113 7.72 10.43 1.72
C ASN A 113 8.17 9.34 2.71
N TRP A 114 7.89 8.07 2.44
CA TRP A 114 8.32 6.90 3.24
C TRP A 114 9.78 6.97 3.74
N TYR A 115 10.68 7.45 2.88
CA TYR A 115 12.12 7.54 3.15
C TYR A 115 12.57 8.87 3.75
N ALA A 116 11.66 9.83 3.95
CA ALA A 116 11.96 11.15 4.51
C ALA A 116 11.96 11.15 6.05
N SER A 117 10.99 10.46 6.67
CA SER A 117 10.87 10.29 8.12
C SER A 117 10.06 9.02 8.42
N SER A 118 10.20 8.46 9.62
CA SER A 118 9.30 7.39 10.09
C SER A 118 7.85 7.88 10.22
N SER A 119 7.64 9.18 10.42
CA SER A 119 6.31 9.80 10.49
C SER A 119 5.53 9.83 9.18
N TYR A 120 6.06 9.24 8.10
CA TYR A 120 5.37 9.12 6.79
C TYR A 120 5.11 7.65 6.42
N ARG A 121 5.34 6.73 7.36
CA ARG A 121 5.34 5.30 7.07
C ARG A 121 4.07 4.68 7.62
N ILE A 122 3.53 3.77 6.81
CA ILE A 122 2.63 2.72 7.27
C ILE A 122 3.44 1.65 8.00
N GLU A 123 3.04 1.29 9.23
CA GLU A 123 3.75 0.30 10.05
C GLU A 123 3.60 -1.15 9.54
N GLN A 124 2.46 -1.49 8.94
CA GLN A 124 2.13 -2.87 8.58
C GLN A 124 1.54 -3.02 7.18
N PHE A 125 2.02 -4.04 6.48
CA PHE A 125 1.48 -4.50 5.20
C PHE A 125 0.88 -5.88 5.42
N LYS A 126 -0.40 -6.07 5.08
CA LYS A 126 -1.13 -7.32 5.37
C LYS A 126 -1.75 -7.91 4.12
N THR A 127 -1.52 -9.19 3.88
CA THR A 127 -2.22 -9.97 2.86
C THR A 127 -3.42 -10.70 3.47
N ALA A 128 -4.40 -11.05 2.64
CA ALA A 128 -5.64 -11.68 3.11
C ALA A 128 -5.46 -13.08 3.74
N ASP A 129 -4.34 -13.76 3.46
CA ASP A 129 -3.96 -15.02 4.11
C ASP A 129 -3.33 -14.82 5.50
N GLY A 130 -3.28 -13.59 5.99
CA GLY A 130 -2.86 -13.23 7.34
C GLY A 130 -1.38 -12.90 7.48
N LYS A 131 -0.58 -12.99 6.42
CA LYS A 131 0.84 -12.60 6.51
C LYS A 131 0.97 -11.10 6.75
N THR A 132 1.92 -10.74 7.58
CA THR A 132 2.26 -9.36 7.94
C THR A 132 3.72 -9.08 7.62
N LEU A 133 3.97 -7.99 6.91
CA LEU A 133 5.29 -7.38 6.74
C LEU A 133 5.31 -6.07 7.54
N LEU A 134 6.29 -5.94 8.43
CA LEU A 134 6.51 -4.72 9.19
C LEU A 134 7.36 -3.72 8.40
N ASP A 135 7.15 -2.43 8.62
CA ASP A 135 7.93 -1.33 8.02
C ASP A 135 9.46 -1.56 8.12
N SER A 136 9.92 -2.04 9.28
CA SER A 136 11.32 -2.36 9.59
C SER A 136 11.92 -3.45 8.71
N ARG A 137 11.08 -4.21 8.01
CA ARG A 137 11.46 -5.30 7.09
C ARG A 137 11.30 -4.93 5.62
N VAL A 138 10.59 -3.85 5.30
CA VAL A 138 10.35 -3.40 3.91
C VAL A 138 11.67 -3.17 3.17
N GLN A 139 12.67 -2.60 3.83
CA GLN A 139 13.96 -2.30 3.18
C GLN A 139 14.65 -3.57 2.65
N SER A 140 14.51 -4.71 3.34
CA SER A 140 15.08 -5.98 2.88
C SER A 140 14.44 -6.45 1.56
N LEU A 141 13.14 -6.21 1.36
CA LEU A 141 12.48 -6.51 0.09
C LEU A 141 12.95 -5.55 -1.01
N VAL A 142 12.99 -4.26 -0.72
CA VAL A 142 13.41 -3.21 -1.68
C VAL A 142 14.83 -3.46 -2.17
N ASP A 143 15.78 -3.74 -1.27
CA ASP A 143 17.18 -4.02 -1.63
C ASP A 143 17.30 -5.28 -2.48
N ALA A 144 16.57 -6.34 -2.11
CA ALA A 144 16.60 -7.61 -2.85
C ALA A 144 15.97 -7.46 -4.24
N MET A 145 14.84 -6.75 -4.36
CA MET A 145 14.14 -6.54 -5.63
C MET A 145 14.90 -5.59 -6.55
N ALA A 146 15.64 -4.61 -6.02
CA ALA A 146 16.49 -3.71 -6.79
C ALA A 146 17.64 -4.42 -7.53
N ALA A 147 18.00 -5.66 -7.14
CA ALA A 147 18.97 -6.49 -7.85
C ALA A 147 18.44 -7.06 -9.18
N PHE A 148 17.15 -6.88 -9.47
CA PHE A 148 16.47 -7.43 -10.63
C PHE A 148 15.72 -6.34 -11.40
N SER A 149 15.44 -6.61 -12.68
CA SER A 149 14.48 -5.80 -13.42
C SER A 149 13.06 -6.08 -12.90
N PRO A 150 12.18 -5.07 -12.81
CA PRO A 150 10.78 -5.30 -12.47
C PRO A 150 10.14 -6.35 -13.40
N PRO A 151 9.27 -7.24 -12.89
CA PRO A 151 8.56 -8.21 -13.71
C PRO A 151 7.85 -7.56 -14.90
N ALA A 152 7.97 -8.17 -16.07
CA ALA A 152 7.39 -7.64 -17.30
C ALA A 152 5.86 -7.80 -17.32
N ALA A 153 5.19 -6.95 -18.11
CA ALA A 153 3.76 -7.06 -18.35
C ALA A 153 3.39 -8.47 -18.84
N GLY A 154 2.39 -9.09 -18.20
CA GLY A 154 1.92 -10.45 -18.49
C GLY A 154 2.43 -11.54 -17.54
N GLN A 155 3.38 -11.24 -16.66
CA GLN A 155 3.74 -12.13 -15.54
C GLN A 155 2.80 -11.83 -14.37
N THR A 156 2.12 -12.83 -13.79
CA THR A 156 1.14 -12.62 -12.70
C THR A 156 1.70 -12.90 -11.31
N THR A 157 2.94 -13.39 -11.24
CA THR A 157 3.73 -13.71 -10.05
C THR A 157 5.21 -13.46 -10.35
N LEU A 158 6.07 -13.60 -9.34
CA LEU A 158 7.52 -13.57 -9.54
C LEU A 158 7.99 -14.54 -10.64
N PRO A 159 8.81 -14.06 -11.60
CA PRO A 159 9.35 -14.91 -12.66
C PRO A 159 10.29 -15.98 -12.08
N ASN A 160 10.37 -17.15 -12.73
CA ASN A 160 11.25 -18.25 -12.29
C ASN A 160 12.71 -17.81 -12.11
N THR A 161 13.18 -16.86 -12.91
CA THR A 161 14.54 -16.30 -12.82
C THR A 161 14.78 -15.43 -11.58
N HIS A 162 13.72 -14.93 -10.94
CA HIS A 162 13.78 -14.07 -9.76
C HIS A 162 13.53 -14.87 -8.47
N GLN A 163 12.75 -15.95 -8.56
CA GLN A 163 12.32 -16.76 -7.42
C GLN A 163 13.49 -17.27 -6.56
N SER A 164 14.60 -17.71 -7.17
CA SER A 164 15.76 -18.20 -6.41
C SER A 164 16.42 -17.14 -5.53
N GLY A 165 16.30 -15.85 -5.89
CA GLY A 165 16.84 -14.74 -5.12
C GLY A 165 15.84 -14.09 -4.16
N LEU A 166 14.54 -14.15 -4.47
CA LEU A 166 13.52 -13.41 -3.73
C LEU A 166 12.68 -14.27 -2.79
N ASN A 167 12.47 -15.56 -3.06
CA ASN A 167 11.54 -16.38 -2.27
C ASN A 167 11.95 -16.49 -0.80
N SER A 168 13.25 -16.69 -0.52
CA SER A 168 13.76 -16.77 0.86
C SER A 168 13.65 -15.42 1.58
N VAL A 169 13.88 -14.31 0.87
CA VAL A 169 13.77 -12.97 1.41
C VAL A 169 12.30 -12.65 1.73
N ILE A 170 11.37 -12.98 0.84
CA ILE A 170 9.94 -12.81 1.06
C ILE A 170 9.50 -13.64 2.27
N ALA A 171 9.82 -14.94 2.30
CA ALA A 171 9.44 -15.84 3.39
C ALA A 171 10.03 -15.44 4.76
N ALA A 172 11.20 -14.83 4.79
CA ALA A 172 11.83 -14.38 6.04
C ALA A 172 11.23 -13.08 6.60
N ASN A 173 10.67 -12.23 5.73
CA ASN A 173 10.19 -10.90 6.10
C ASN A 173 8.66 -10.82 6.28
N TRP A 174 7.90 -11.67 5.58
CA TRP A 174 6.45 -11.82 5.78
C TRP A 174 6.18 -12.94 6.80
N GLN A 175 5.58 -12.60 7.94
CA GLN A 175 5.28 -13.52 9.04
C GLN A 175 3.79 -13.74 9.27
#